data_AF-A0A8H3YIF7-F1
#
_entry.id   AF-A0A8H3YIF7-F1
#
_cell.length_a   1.000
_cell.length_b   1.000
_cell.length_c   1.000
_cell.angle_alpha   90.00
_cell.angle_beta   90.00
_cell.angle_gamma   90.00
#
_symmetry.space_group_name_H-M   'P 1'
#
loop_
_entity.id
_entity.type
_entity.pdbx_description
1 polymer ?
#
loop_
_entity_poly.entity_id
_entity_poly.type
_entity_poly.pdbx_seq_one_letter_code
_entity_poly.pdbx_strand_id
1 'polypeptide(L)' 'MSANIDDYKKTLSERDNHIRESWVKAMEARIVREELVKCQRGEGVNHYKKCHHLAEMYTGMIRDNKVKGYKIIDTE' A
#
# COMPACT_ATOMS: atom_id res chain seq x y z
N MET A 1 31.26 23.08 7.38
CA MET A 1 30.62 22.72 6.09
C MET A 1 30.02 21.30 6.06
N SER A 2 30.21 20.47 7.10
CA SER A 2 29.70 19.08 7.12
C SER A 2 28.21 18.97 7.49
N ALA A 3 27.71 19.79 8.41
CA ALA A 3 26.33 19.73 8.91
C ALA A 3 25.26 19.77 7.80
N ASN A 4 25.48 20.57 6.75
CA ASN A 4 24.53 20.71 5.65
C ASN A 4 24.50 19.46 4.72
N ILE A 5 25.63 18.74 4.60
CA ILE A 5 25.71 17.51 3.80
C ILE A 5 25.03 16.35 4.54
N ASP A 6 25.20 16.26 5.85
CA ASP A 6 24.60 15.19 6.66
C ASP A 6 23.08 15.36 6.77
N ASP A 7 22.59 16.60 6.93
CA ASP A 7 21.15 16.90 6.89
C ASP A 7 20.52 16.60 5.53
N TYR A 8 21.24 16.89 4.43
CA TYR A 8 20.79 16.56 3.09
C TYR A 8 20.68 15.04 2.89
N LYS A 9 21.69 14.26 3.33
CA LYS A 9 21.64 12.79 3.28
C LYS A 9 20.49 12.23 4.10
N LYS A 10 20.25 12.78 5.29
CA LYS A 10 19.13 12.37 6.15
C LYS A 10 17.79 12.60 5.46
N THR A 11 17.60 13.77 4.86
CA THR A 11 16.39 14.12 4.11
C THR A 11 16.15 13.17 2.94
N LEU A 12 17.20 12.79 2.20
CA LEU A 12 17.07 11.82 1.11
C LEU A 12 16.68 10.42 1.61
N SER A 13 17.28 9.97 2.71
CA SER A 13 16.97 8.69 3.34
C SER A 13 15.50 8.62 3.80
N GLU A 14 15.00 9.69 4.43
CA GLU A 14 13.60 9.77 4.88
C GLU A 14 12.62 9.67 3.70
N ARG A 15 12.90 10.38 2.59
CA ARG A 15 12.05 10.33 1.38
C ARG A 15 12.04 8.94 0.74
N ASP A 16 13.19 8.30 0.69
CA ASP A 16 13.35 6.96 0.12
C ASP A 16 12.63 5.91 0.98
N ASN A 17 12.76 6.00 2.31
CA ASN A 17 12.01 5.15 3.25
C ASN A 17 10.49 5.32 3.12
N HIS A 18 10.01 6.56 3.02
CA HIS A 18 8.58 6.83 2.78
C HIS A 18 8.06 6.15 1.51
N ILE A 19 8.81 6.25 0.40
CA ILE A 19 8.43 5.59 -0.85
C ILE A 19 8.45 4.07 -0.68
N ARG A 20 9.47 3.50 -0.05
CA ARG A 20 9.55 2.04 0.21
C ARG A 20 8.37 1.53 1.00
N GLU A 21 8.04 2.19 2.11
CA GLU A 21 6.89 1.83 2.93
C GLU A 21 5.57 1.93 2.15
N SER A 22 5.44 2.95 1.31
CA SER A 22 4.28 3.10 0.45
C SER A 22 4.14 1.93 -0.56
N TRP A 23 5.26 1.43 -1.09
CA TRP A 23 5.28 0.22 -1.93
C TRP A 23 4.98 -1.05 -1.14
N VAL A 24 5.50 -1.19 0.08
CA VAL A 24 5.18 -2.34 0.95
C VAL A 24 3.67 -2.44 1.17
N LYS A 25 3.02 -1.33 1.54
CA LYS A 25 1.55 -1.28 1.72
C LYS A 25 0.78 -1.66 0.44
N ALA A 26 1.26 -1.22 -0.72
CA ALA A 26 0.67 -1.59 -2.01
C ALA A 26 0.83 -3.10 -2.31
N MET A 27 1.99 -3.68 -1.94
CA MET A 27 2.25 -5.11 -2.09
C MET A 27 1.42 -5.96 -1.13
N GLU A 28 1.19 -5.49 0.11
CA GLU A 28 0.25 -6.13 1.04
C GLU A 28 -1.16 -6.20 0.44
N ALA A 29 -1.66 -5.08 -0.13
CA ALA A 29 -2.97 -5.07 -0.78
C ALA A 29 -3.04 -6.05 -1.96
N ARG A 30 -1.92 -6.20 -2.69
CA ARG A 30 -1.82 -7.17 -3.78
C ARG A 30 -1.89 -8.62 -3.29
N ILE A 31 -1.24 -8.96 -2.17
CA ILE A 31 -1.34 -10.29 -1.56
C ILE A 31 -2.79 -10.62 -1.20
N VAL A 32 -3.49 -9.68 -0.56
CA VAL A 32 -4.90 -9.86 -0.21
C VAL A 32 -5.76 -10.06 -1.46
N ARG A 33 -5.51 -9.30 -2.53
CA ARG A 33 -6.20 -9.48 -3.81
C ARG A 33 -5.99 -10.87 -4.39
N GLU A 34 -4.75 -11.36 -4.39
CA GLU A 34 -4.42 -12.68 -4.91
C GLU A 34 -5.14 -13.78 -4.13
N GLU A 35 -5.20 -13.66 -2.80
CA GLU A 35 -5.93 -14.60 -1.95
C GLU A 35 -7.45 -14.51 -2.14
N LEU A 36 -8.00 -13.30 -2.28
CA LEU A 36 -9.41 -13.10 -2.60
C LEU A 36 -9.80 -13.80 -3.91
N VAL A 37 -8.95 -13.67 -4.95
CA VAL A 37 -9.18 -14.33 -6.25
C VAL A 37 -9.16 -15.85 -6.11
N LYS A 38 -8.24 -16.42 -5.32
CA LYS A 38 -8.22 -17.87 -5.04
C LYS A 38 -9.50 -18.31 -4.32
N CYS A 39 -9.91 -17.57 -3.29
CA CYS A 39 -11.12 -17.86 -2.53
C CYS A 39 -12.37 -17.83 -3.43
N GLN A 40 -12.51 -16.80 -4.26
CA GLN A 40 -13.64 -16.67 -5.19
C GLN A 40 -13.68 -17.82 -6.22
N ARG A 41 -12.52 -18.24 -6.73
CA ARG A 41 -12.42 -19.37 -7.66
C ARG A 41 -12.74 -20.70 -6.98
N GLY A 42 -12.33 -20.89 -5.72
CA GLY A 42 -12.55 -22.13 -4.97
C GLY A 42 -14.00 -22.30 -4.48
N GLU A 43 -14.61 -21.23 -3.97
CA GLU A 43 -15.96 -21.27 -3.39
C GLU A 43 -17.09 -21.16 -4.43
N GLY A 44 -16.78 -20.72 -5.65
CA GLY A 44 -17.77 -20.51 -6.70
C GLY A 44 -18.89 -19.59 -6.22
N VAL A 45 -20.15 -19.99 -6.40
CA VAL A 45 -21.33 -19.19 -6.00
C VAL A 45 -21.40 -18.83 -4.51
N ASN A 46 -20.69 -19.56 -3.63
CA ASN A 46 -20.69 -19.29 -2.18
C ASN A 46 -19.70 -18.18 -1.76
N HIS A 47 -18.96 -17.59 -2.70
CA HIS A 47 -17.90 -16.63 -2.39
C HIS A 47 -18.39 -15.40 -1.59
N TYR A 48 -19.65 -15.00 -1.75
CA TYR A 48 -20.23 -13.84 -1.04
C TYR A 48 -20.18 -13.99 0.48
N LYS A 49 -20.37 -15.20 1.01
CA LYS A 49 -20.33 -15.45 2.45
C LYS A 49 -18.94 -15.81 2.93
N LYS A 50 -18.22 -16.63 2.16
CA LYS A 50 -16.92 -17.19 2.57
C LYS A 50 -15.76 -16.22 2.38
N CYS A 51 -15.77 -15.44 1.30
CA CYS A 51 -14.70 -14.52 0.95
C CYS A 51 -14.98 -13.07 1.37
N HIS A 52 -16.08 -12.79 2.09
CA HIS A 52 -16.50 -11.43 2.48
C HIS A 52 -15.38 -10.66 3.19
N HIS A 53 -14.75 -11.28 4.18
CA HIS A 53 -13.68 -10.66 4.98
C HIS A 53 -12.48 -10.23 4.12
N LEU A 54 -12.09 -11.04 3.13
CA LEU A 54 -11.02 -10.68 2.18
C LEU A 54 -11.44 -9.52 1.27
N ALA A 55 -12.70 -9.50 0.83
CA ALA A 55 -13.23 -8.43 0.00
C ALA A 55 -13.29 -7.09 0.75
N GLU A 56 -13.76 -7.10 2.00
CA GLU A 56 -13.81 -5.94 2.88
C GLU A 56 -12.40 -5.40 3.19
N MET A 57 -11.49 -6.29 3.57
CA MET A 57 -10.09 -5.95 3.81
C MET A 57 -9.43 -5.34 2.57
N TYR A 58 -9.57 -5.97 1.40
CA TYR A 58 -9.02 -5.45 0.15
C TYR A 58 -9.60 -4.07 -0.20
N THR A 59 -10.90 -3.88 0.00
CA THR A 59 -11.59 -2.61 -0.28
C THR A 59 -11.06 -1.48 0.62
N GLY A 60 -10.82 -1.77 1.89
CA GLY A 60 -10.16 -0.83 2.81
C GLY A 60 -8.74 -0.50 2.33
N MET A 61 -7.95 -1.52 2.01
CA MET A 61 -6.55 -1.34 1.60
C MET A 61 -6.41 -0.54 0.31
N ILE A 62 -7.25 -0.73 -0.71
CA ILE A 62 -7.16 0.05 -1.98
C ILE A 62 -7.37 1.55 -1.73
N ARG A 63 -8.16 1.92 -0.72
CA ARG A 63 -8.40 3.32 -0.38
C ARG A 63 -7.15 3.96 0.21
N ASP A 64 -6.51 3.26 1.14
CA ASP A 64 -5.48 3.83 2.01
C ASP A 64 -4.04 3.53 1.55
N ASN A 65 -3.80 2.35 0.98
CA ASN A 65 -2.48 1.83 0.62
C ASN A 65 -2.02 2.23 -0.79
N LYS A 66 -2.56 3.32 -1.34
CA LYS A 66 -2.09 3.85 -2.63
C LYS A 66 -0.64 4.32 -2.50
N VAL A 67 0.15 4.13 -3.56
CA VAL A 67 1.51 4.67 -3.61
C VAL A 67 1.43 6.20 -3.61
N LYS A 68 1.89 6.84 -2.53
CA LYS A 68 1.91 8.30 -2.39
C LYS A 68 3.35 8.78 -2.46
N GLY A 69 3.60 9.77 -3.31
CA GLY A 69 4.90 10.45 -3.37
C GLY A 69 5.22 11.17 -2.05
N TYR A 70 6.48 11.53 -1.84
CA TYR A 70 6.91 12.31 -0.68
C TYR A 70 6.51 13.80 -0.77
N LYS A 71 6.21 14.29 -1.98
CA LYS A 71 5.86 15.69 -2.21
C LYS A 71 4.34 15.84 -2.15
N ILE A 72 3.87 16.59 -1.16
CA ILE A 72 2.48 17.04 -1.07
C ILE A 72 2.36 18.26 -2.00
N ILE A 73 1.47 18.17 -2.98
CA ILE A 73 1.12 19.29 -3.85
C ILE A 73 -0.30 19.67 -3.46
N ASP A 74 -0.46 20.80 -2.80
CA ASP A 74 -1.79 21.35 -2.54
C ASP A 74 -2.32 21.87 -3.88
N THR A 75 -3.19 21.09 -4.52
CA THR A 75 -3.99 21.59 -5.65
C THR A 75 -5.17 22.35 -5.06
N GLU A 76 -5.10 23.69 -5.14
CA GLU A 76 -6.24 24.60 -4.94
C GLU A 76 -7.40 24.27 -5.91
#